data_AF-A0A935Z8C0-F1
#
_entry.id   AF-A0A935Z8C0-F1
#
_cell.length_a   1.000
_cell.length_b   1.000
_cell.length_c   1.000
_cell.angle_alpha   90.00
_cell.angle_beta   90.00
_cell.angle_gamma   90.00
#
_symmetry.space_group_name_H-M   'P 1'
#
loop_
_entity.id
_entity.type
_entity.pdbx_description
1 polymer ?
#
loop_
_entity_poly.entity_id
_entity_poly.type
_entity_poly.pdbx_seq_one_letter_code
_entity_poly.pdbx_strand_id
1 'polypeptide(L)'
;MKRKDSLDDLVSAARARPNDVRAQIAAAYACDRAGDEARAIRYYDGAWALGVPEEERADFLVGFGSTLRNVGRADEAVVHLGEAVMASPEDPALRAFLALALHSAGHSRLALATMLETALSASRPGAFRGYERALLSYQEELVAAELGRGS
;
A
#
# COMPACT_ATOMS: atom_id res chain seq x y z
N MET A 1 18.57 3.84 -28.17
CA MET A 1 17.40 4.15 -27.32
C MET A 1 16.62 2.85 -27.14
N LYS A 2 16.51 2.29 -25.92
CA LYS A 2 15.68 1.08 -25.69
C LYS A 2 14.22 1.48 -25.93
N ARG A 3 13.49 0.72 -26.76
CA ARG A 3 12.03 0.90 -26.88
C ARG A 3 11.42 0.68 -25.49
N LYS A 4 10.54 1.57 -25.07
CA LYS A 4 9.72 1.35 -23.87
C LYS A 4 8.66 0.33 -24.26
N ASP A 5 8.68 -0.85 -23.63
CA ASP A 5 7.69 -1.88 -23.91
C ASP A 5 6.27 -1.34 -23.65
N SER A 6 5.35 -1.61 -24.57
CA SER A 6 3.96 -1.18 -24.42
C SER A 6 3.23 -2.01 -23.36
N LEU A 7 2.06 -1.54 -22.90
CA LEU A 7 1.19 -2.32 -22.01
C LEU A 7 0.93 -3.73 -22.57
N ASP A 8 0.62 -3.81 -23.86
CA ASP A 8 0.27 -5.07 -24.51
C ASP A 8 1.48 -6.00 -24.64
N ASP A 9 2.68 -5.46 -24.86
CA ASP A 9 3.92 -6.26 -24.88
C ASP A 9 4.18 -6.92 -23.52
N LEU A 10 4.07 -6.13 -22.43
CA LEU A 10 4.33 -6.62 -21.07
C LEU A 10 3.29 -7.65 -20.63
N VAL A 11 2.01 -7.42 -20.95
CA VAL A 11 0.93 -8.38 -20.68
C VAL A 11 1.12 -9.67 -21.48
N SER A 12 1.48 -9.57 -22.76
CA SER A 12 1.73 -10.73 -23.60
C SER A 12 2.93 -11.54 -23.10
N ALA A 13 3.98 -10.86 -22.66
CA ALA A 13 5.15 -11.47 -22.06
C ALA A 13 4.81 -12.22 -20.75
N ALA A 14 3.99 -11.64 -19.88
CA ALA A 14 3.52 -12.28 -18.66
C ALA A 14 2.62 -13.50 -18.93
N ARG A 15 1.79 -13.46 -19.99
CA ARG A 15 0.99 -14.62 -20.41
C ARG A 15 1.85 -15.75 -20.98
N ALA A 16 2.90 -15.42 -21.74
CA ALA A 16 3.83 -16.40 -22.29
C ALA A 16 4.72 -17.03 -21.20
N ARG A 17 4.95 -16.33 -20.09
CA ARG A 17 5.76 -16.77 -18.96
C ARG A 17 4.99 -16.62 -17.64
N PRO A 18 3.97 -17.46 -17.40
CA PRO A 18 3.10 -17.32 -16.22
C PRO A 18 3.84 -17.53 -14.90
N ASN A 19 4.93 -18.30 -14.89
CA ASN A 19 5.74 -18.60 -13.71
C ASN A 19 6.97 -17.69 -13.55
N ASP A 20 7.07 -16.61 -14.33
CA ASP A 20 8.14 -15.61 -14.23
C ASP A 20 7.65 -14.41 -13.41
N VAL A 21 8.08 -14.33 -12.15
CA VAL A 21 7.66 -13.25 -11.22
C VAL A 21 7.97 -11.86 -11.78
N ARG A 22 9.07 -11.69 -12.52
CA ARG A 22 9.45 -10.40 -13.10
C ARG A 22 8.51 -10.00 -14.23
N ALA A 23 8.09 -10.98 -15.04
CA ALA A 23 7.09 -10.75 -16.07
C ALA A 23 5.73 -10.39 -15.45
N GLN A 24 5.32 -11.07 -14.37
CA GLN A 24 4.08 -10.75 -13.65
C GLN A 24 4.12 -9.32 -13.06
N ILE A 25 5.19 -8.95 -12.34
CA ILE A 25 5.35 -7.59 -11.78
C ILE A 25 5.30 -6.52 -12.87
N ALA A 26 6.01 -6.73 -13.98
CA ALA A 26 6.04 -5.75 -15.06
C ALA A 26 4.66 -5.53 -15.70
N ALA A 27 3.88 -6.61 -15.88
CA ALA A 27 2.51 -6.51 -16.37
C ALA A 27 1.56 -5.86 -15.35
N ALA A 28 1.72 -6.15 -14.05
CA ALA A 28 0.97 -5.52 -12.97
C ALA A 28 1.14 -4.00 -12.99
N TYR A 29 2.39 -3.54 -12.97
CA TYR A 29 2.72 -2.11 -13.01
C TYR A 29 2.29 -1.43 -14.31
N ALA A 30 2.30 -2.15 -15.44
CA ALA A 30 1.82 -1.62 -16.70
C ALA A 30 0.30 -1.38 -16.67
N CYS A 31 -0.47 -2.35 -16.15
CA CYS A 31 -1.92 -2.24 -16.03
C CYS A 31 -2.31 -1.15 -15.01
N ASP A 32 -1.64 -1.10 -13.86
CA ASP A 32 -1.87 -0.10 -12.82
C ASP A 32 -1.63 1.33 -13.34
N ARG A 33 -0.50 1.58 -14.01
CA ARG A 33 -0.23 2.88 -14.66
C ARG A 33 -1.22 3.24 -15.76
N ALA A 34 -1.91 2.26 -16.34
CA ALA A 34 -2.95 2.46 -17.34
C ALA A 34 -4.33 2.68 -16.72
N GLY A 35 -4.47 2.59 -15.39
CA GLY A 35 -5.75 2.67 -14.69
C GLY A 35 -6.66 1.47 -14.96
N ASP A 36 -6.09 0.30 -15.26
CA ASP A 36 -6.84 -0.96 -15.42
C ASP A 36 -6.58 -1.86 -14.20
N GLU A 37 -7.16 -1.49 -13.06
CA GLU A 37 -6.94 -2.19 -11.79
C GLU A 37 -7.46 -3.64 -11.84
N ALA A 38 -8.52 -3.88 -12.62
CA ALA A 38 -9.10 -5.21 -12.82
C ALA A 38 -8.14 -6.17 -13.56
N ARG A 39 -7.30 -5.66 -14.47
CA ARG A 39 -6.19 -6.46 -15.02
C ARG A 39 -5.00 -6.49 -14.08
N ALA A 40 -4.63 -5.35 -13.49
CA ALA A 40 -3.46 -5.23 -12.64
C ALA A 40 -3.50 -6.26 -11.51
N ILE A 41 -4.66 -6.41 -10.85
CA ILE A 41 -4.80 -7.30 -9.70
C ILE A 41 -4.43 -8.75 -10.01
N ARG A 42 -4.77 -9.26 -11.20
CA ARG A 42 -4.44 -10.63 -11.61
C ARG A 42 -2.93 -10.86 -11.69
N TYR A 43 -2.21 -9.86 -12.18
CA TYR A 43 -0.75 -9.93 -12.31
C TYR A 43 -0.05 -9.69 -10.96
N TYR A 44 -0.63 -8.84 -10.10
CA TYR A 44 -0.16 -8.69 -8.74
C TYR A 44 -0.33 -9.99 -7.93
N ASP A 45 -1.52 -10.61 -7.93
CA ASP A 45 -1.77 -11.88 -7.26
C ASP A 45 -0.81 -12.97 -7.77
N GLY A 46 -0.60 -13.03 -9.08
CA GLY A 46 0.35 -13.97 -9.70
C GLY A 46 1.80 -13.72 -9.26
N ALA A 47 2.25 -12.47 -9.24
CA ALA A 47 3.58 -12.12 -8.76
C ALA A 47 3.76 -12.47 -7.27
N TRP A 48 2.74 -12.18 -6.45
CA TRP A 48 2.76 -12.50 -5.03
C TRP A 48 2.86 -14.01 -4.78
N ALA A 49 2.06 -14.81 -5.50
CA ALA A 49 2.09 -16.27 -5.39
C ALA A 49 3.43 -16.91 -5.81
N LEU A 50 4.16 -16.27 -6.73
CA LEU A 50 5.47 -16.73 -7.18
C LEU A 50 6.62 -16.32 -6.25
N GLY A 51 6.36 -15.42 -5.29
CA GLY A 51 7.36 -14.88 -4.38
C GLY A 51 8.06 -13.66 -4.96
N VAL A 52 7.62 -12.48 -4.53
CA VAL A 52 8.28 -11.21 -4.85
C VAL A 52 9.65 -11.15 -4.17
N PRO A 53 10.72 -10.77 -4.89
CA PRO A 53 12.04 -10.57 -4.29
C PRO A 53 12.02 -9.56 -3.16
N GLU A 54 12.75 -9.83 -2.09
CA GLU A 54 12.70 -9.05 -0.85
C GLU A 54 13.11 -7.59 -1.10
N GLU A 55 14.10 -7.38 -1.95
CA GLU A 55 14.61 -6.05 -2.31
C GLU A 55 13.58 -5.13 -2.98
N GLU A 56 12.50 -5.69 -3.53
CA GLU A 56 11.43 -4.94 -4.22
C GLU A 56 10.08 -5.07 -3.53
N ARG A 57 10.02 -5.82 -2.41
CA ARG A 57 8.77 -6.15 -1.74
C ARG A 57 8.04 -4.90 -1.24
N ALA A 58 8.74 -3.92 -0.67
CA ALA A 58 8.12 -2.69 -0.18
C ALA A 58 7.42 -1.90 -1.30
N ASP A 59 8.13 -1.60 -2.40
CA ASP A 59 7.58 -0.90 -3.56
C ASP A 59 6.44 -1.70 -4.22
N PHE A 60 6.57 -3.02 -4.28
CA PHE A 60 5.52 -3.90 -4.79
C PHE A 60 4.25 -3.82 -3.94
N LEU A 61 4.38 -3.87 -2.62
CA LEU A 61 3.24 -3.84 -1.69
C LEU A 61 2.50 -2.49 -1.72
N VAL A 62 3.17 -1.38 -2.04
CA VAL A 62 2.51 -0.09 -2.29
C VAL A 62 1.53 -0.19 -3.46
N GLY A 63 2.01 -0.62 -4.63
CA GLY A 63 1.18 -0.73 -5.83
C GLY A 63 0.11 -1.80 -5.67
N PHE A 64 0.46 -2.95 -5.08
CA PHE A 64 -0.48 -4.04 -4.84
C PHE A 64 -1.57 -3.63 -3.86
N GLY A 65 -1.20 -3.05 -2.71
CA GLY A 65 -2.14 -2.56 -1.70
C GLY A 65 -3.08 -1.48 -2.24
N SER A 66 -2.57 -0.54 -3.05
CA SER A 66 -3.41 0.45 -3.71
C SER A 66 -4.40 -0.19 -4.70
N THR A 67 -3.94 -1.14 -5.52
CA THR A 67 -4.78 -1.87 -6.48
C THR A 67 -5.86 -2.69 -5.77
N LEU A 68 -5.50 -3.46 -4.73
CA LEU A 68 -6.42 -4.23 -3.89
C LEU A 68 -7.56 -3.37 -3.37
N ARG A 69 -7.22 -2.17 -2.88
CA ARG A 69 -8.18 -1.19 -2.39
C ARG A 69 -9.17 -0.76 -3.47
N ASN A 70 -8.68 -0.43 -4.66
CA ASN A 70 -9.50 0.02 -5.78
C ASN A 70 -10.43 -1.08 -6.32
N VAL A 71 -10.04 -2.35 -6.22
CA VAL A 71 -10.88 -3.50 -6.61
C VAL A 71 -11.78 -4.02 -5.48
N GLY A 72 -11.86 -3.32 -4.34
CA GLY A 72 -12.74 -3.67 -3.22
C GLY A 72 -12.19 -4.75 -2.26
N ARG A 73 -10.92 -5.16 -2.42
CA ARG A 73 -10.22 -6.11 -1.53
C ARG A 73 -9.47 -5.35 -0.43
N ALA A 74 -10.16 -4.46 0.27
CA ALA A 74 -9.53 -3.52 1.20
C ALA A 74 -8.90 -4.20 2.43
N ASP A 75 -9.50 -5.27 2.97
CA ASP A 75 -8.95 -6.00 4.11
C ASP A 75 -7.60 -6.66 3.77
N GLU A 76 -7.47 -7.23 2.57
CA GLU A 76 -6.20 -7.78 2.08
C GLU A 76 -5.16 -6.68 1.88
N ALA A 77 -5.57 -5.49 1.41
CA ALA A 77 -4.68 -4.34 1.33
C ALA A 77 -4.12 -3.95 2.71
N VAL A 78 -4.96 -3.98 3.76
CA VAL A 78 -4.52 -3.69 5.13
C VAL A 78 -3.47 -4.70 5.61
N VAL A 79 -3.67 -6.00 5.35
CA VAL A 79 -2.71 -7.04 5.73
C VAL A 79 -1.36 -6.80 5.04
N HIS A 80 -1.36 -6.68 3.72
CA HIS A 80 -0.15 -6.53 2.92
C HIS A 80 0.62 -5.23 3.20
N LEU A 81 -0.09 -4.10 3.36
CA LEU A 81 0.55 -2.84 3.71
C LEU A 81 1.00 -2.83 5.18
N GLY A 82 0.31 -3.54 6.07
CA GLY A 82 0.75 -3.76 7.44
C GLY A 82 2.08 -4.51 7.52
N GLU A 83 2.25 -5.58 6.72
CA GLU A 83 3.52 -6.28 6.57
C GLU A 83 4.63 -5.36 6.06
N ALA A 84 4.34 -4.54 5.05
CA ALA A 84 5.30 -3.57 4.53
C ALA A 84 5.74 -2.56 5.60
N VAL A 85 4.78 -2.01 6.37
CA VAL A 85 5.07 -1.07 7.47
C VAL A 85 5.86 -1.75 8.59
N MET A 86 5.63 -3.03 8.89
CA MET A 86 6.45 -3.75 9.87
C MET A 86 7.90 -3.93 9.41
N ALA A 87 8.12 -4.15 8.11
CA ALA A 87 9.45 -4.34 7.53
C ALA A 87 10.23 -3.03 7.39
N SER A 88 9.55 -1.92 7.15
CA SER A 88 10.15 -0.58 6.99
C SER A 88 9.36 0.44 7.80
N PRO A 89 9.44 0.39 9.14
CA PRO A 89 8.63 1.23 10.01
C PRO A 89 8.96 2.70 9.85
N GLU A 90 10.13 3.10 9.38
CA GLU A 90 10.48 4.51 9.17
C GLU A 90 9.86 5.12 7.90
N ASP A 91 9.33 4.34 6.96
CA ASP A 91 8.81 4.85 5.69
C ASP A 91 7.41 5.49 5.86
N PRO A 92 7.28 6.82 5.70
CA PRO A 92 5.98 7.48 5.82
C PRO A 92 5.04 7.18 4.63
N ALA A 93 5.57 6.80 3.47
CA ALA A 93 4.74 6.46 2.31
C ALA A 93 3.95 5.17 2.57
N LEU A 94 4.61 4.13 3.09
CA LEU A 94 3.95 2.87 3.46
C LEU A 94 2.83 3.08 4.47
N ARG A 95 3.07 3.88 5.52
CA ARG A 95 2.03 4.21 6.50
C ARG A 95 0.88 5.00 5.89
N ALA A 96 1.15 5.94 4.99
CA ALA A 96 0.10 6.69 4.30
C ALA A 96 -0.80 5.76 3.45
N PHE A 97 -0.20 4.81 2.72
CA PHE A 97 -0.97 3.81 1.97
C PHE A 97 -1.77 2.87 2.89
N LEU A 98 -1.20 2.45 4.03
CA LEU A 98 -1.91 1.67 5.04
C LEU A 98 -3.12 2.44 5.59
N ALA A 99 -2.98 3.73 5.89
CA ALA A 99 -4.10 4.57 6.34
C ALA A 99 -5.23 4.62 5.30
N LEU A 100 -4.90 4.73 3.99
CA LEU A 100 -5.90 4.67 2.93
C LEU A 100 -6.61 3.31 2.90
N ALA A 101 -5.85 2.21 3.02
CA ALA A 101 -6.37 0.84 3.11
C ALA A 101 -7.34 0.68 4.28
N LEU A 102 -6.94 1.10 5.48
CA LEU A 102 -7.78 1.09 6.68
C LEU A 102 -9.08 1.86 6.47
N HIS A 103 -9.03 3.03 5.84
CA HIS A 103 -10.25 3.80 5.56
C HIS A 103 -11.19 3.05 4.61
N SER A 104 -10.65 2.45 3.56
CA SER A 104 -11.43 1.71 2.58
C SER A 104 -12.01 0.40 3.14
N ALA A 105 -11.35 -0.18 4.14
CA ALA A 105 -11.84 -1.32 4.93
C ALA A 105 -12.85 -0.90 6.02
N GLY A 106 -13.17 0.39 6.15
CA GLY A 106 -14.13 0.91 7.13
C GLY A 106 -13.52 1.23 8.51
N HIS A 107 -12.23 0.95 8.74
CA HIS A 107 -11.50 1.28 9.96
C HIS A 107 -11.08 2.76 10.01
N SER A 108 -12.05 3.66 9.87
CA SER A 108 -11.79 5.10 9.69
C SER A 108 -11.08 5.77 10.88
N ARG A 109 -11.26 5.26 12.11
CA ARG A 109 -10.52 5.79 13.28
C ARG A 109 -9.04 5.44 13.20
N LEU A 110 -8.73 4.17 12.92
CA LEU A 110 -7.34 3.73 12.76
C LEU A 110 -6.70 4.43 11.57
N ALA A 111 -7.42 4.57 10.45
CA ALA A 111 -6.94 5.32 9.29
C ALA A 111 -6.50 6.75 9.66
N LEU A 112 -7.36 7.48 10.39
CA LEU A 112 -7.04 8.84 10.83
C LEU A 112 -5.87 8.87 11.81
N ALA A 113 -5.83 7.95 12.78
CA ALA A 113 -4.73 7.83 13.72
C ALA A 113 -3.40 7.57 13.02
N THR A 114 -3.36 6.59 12.10
CA THR A 114 -2.17 6.26 11.30
C THR A 114 -1.73 7.44 10.44
N MET A 115 -2.66 8.18 9.82
CA MET A 115 -2.31 9.35 9.02
C MET A 115 -1.79 10.52 9.89
N LEU A 116 -2.34 10.73 11.08
CA LEU A 116 -1.83 11.73 12.03
C LEU A 116 -0.41 11.42 12.47
N GLU A 117 -0.14 10.17 12.84
CA GLU A 117 1.20 9.72 13.19
C GLU A 117 2.18 9.90 12.02
N THR A 118 1.76 9.53 10.81
CA THR A 118 2.55 9.72 9.59
C THR A 118 2.88 11.19 9.36
N ALA A 119 1.89 12.08 9.47
CA ALA A 119 2.08 13.51 9.29
C ALA A 119 3.02 14.11 10.34
N LEU A 120 2.89 13.71 11.61
CA LEU A 120 3.77 14.14 12.68
C LEU A 120 5.20 13.68 12.44
N SER A 121 5.40 12.40 12.11
CA SER A 121 6.73 11.82 11.89
C SER A 121 7.44 12.35 10.64
N ALA A 122 6.72 12.65 9.57
CA ALA A 122 7.30 13.15 8.32
C ALA A 122 7.49 14.68 8.31
N SER A 123 6.92 15.38 9.29
CA SER A 123 6.97 16.84 9.36
C SER A 123 8.32 17.36 9.85
N ARG A 124 8.66 18.58 9.45
CA ARG A 124 9.80 19.30 10.01
C ARG A 124 9.46 19.74 11.45
N PRO A 125 10.46 19.82 12.36
CA PRO A 125 10.23 20.34 13.70
C PRO A 125 9.51 21.69 13.70
N GLY A 126 8.42 21.80 14.46
CA GLY A 126 7.61 23.01 14.58
C GLY A 126 6.61 23.25 13.44
N ALA A 127 6.46 22.31 12.49
CA ALA A 127 5.47 22.41 11.41
C ALA A 127 4.03 22.60 11.95
N PHE A 128 3.72 22.06 13.13
CA PHE A 128 2.42 22.18 13.78
C PHE A 128 2.38 23.30 14.84
N ARG A 129 3.35 24.22 14.84
CA ARG A 129 3.35 25.43 15.70
C ARG A 129 3.18 25.14 17.21
N GLY A 130 3.69 24.01 17.70
CA GLY A 130 3.57 23.61 19.11
C GLY A 130 2.36 22.73 19.43
N TYR A 131 1.49 22.44 18.45
CA TYR A 131 0.33 21.55 18.63
C TYR A 131 0.68 20.05 18.56
N GLU A 132 1.94 19.68 18.36
CA GLU A 132 2.39 18.29 18.21
C GLU A 132 1.92 17.42 19.38
N ARG A 133 2.04 17.89 20.62
CA ARG A 133 1.59 17.16 21.81
C ARG A 133 0.07 16.91 21.81
N ALA A 134 -0.72 17.89 21.38
CA ALA A 134 -2.17 17.75 21.32
C ALA A 134 -2.60 16.77 20.21
N LEU A 135 -1.94 16.83 19.06
CA LEU A 135 -2.18 15.91 17.94
C LEU A 135 -1.80 14.47 18.30
N LEU A 136 -0.71 14.26 19.04
CA LEU A 136 -0.36 12.95 19.60
C LEU A 136 -1.43 12.43 20.57
N SER A 137 -1.94 13.27 21.47
CA SER A 137 -3.04 12.89 22.38
C SER A 137 -4.29 12.44 21.62
N TYR A 138 -4.69 13.16 20.55
CA TYR A 138 -5.84 12.75 19.74
C TYR A 138 -5.58 11.46 18.97
N GLN A 139 -4.36 11.24 18.49
CA GLN A 139 -3.98 9.98 17.85
C GLN A 139 -4.14 8.80 18.84
N GLU A 140 -3.68 8.95 20.08
CA GLU A 140 -3.79 7.92 21.12
C GLU A 140 -5.25 7.64 21.48
N GLU A 141 -6.08 8.69 21.61
CA GLU A 141 -7.52 8.57 21.86
C GLU A 141 -8.24 7.80 20.74
N LEU A 142 -7.91 8.07 19.48
CA LEU A 142 -8.48 7.37 18.32
C LEU A 142 -8.15 5.88 18.33
N VAL A 143 -6.91 5.53 18.67
CA VAL A 143 -6.48 4.12 18.78
C VAL A 143 -7.19 3.44 19.95
N ALA A 144 -7.21 4.06 21.13
CA ALA A 144 -7.85 3.52 22.32
C ALA A 144 -9.36 3.30 22.12
N ALA A 145 -10.04 4.24 21.46
CA ALA A 145 -11.46 4.13 21.17
C ALA A 145 -11.80 2.98 20.22
N GLU A 146 -10.88 2.59 19.33
CA GLU A 146 -11.08 1.44 18.45
C GLU A 146 -10.86 0.12 19.22
N LEU A 147 -9.79 0.03 20.02
CA LEU A 147 -9.49 -1.17 20.82
C LEU A 147 -10.53 -1.43 21.91
N GLY A 148 -11.09 -0.36 22.50
CA GLY A 148 -12.14 -0.45 23.53
C GLY A 148 -13.53 -0.80 22.99
N ARG A 149 -13.75 -0.80 21.67
CA ARG A 149 -15.03 -1.21 21.04
C ARG A 149 -15.17 -2.72 20.81
N GLY A 150 -14.13 -3.49 21.13
CA GLY A 150 -14.13 -4.95 21.06
C GLY A 150 -14.41 -5.68 22.37
N SER A 151 -14.85 -4.98 23.43
CA SER A 151 -15.21 -5.55 24.75
C SER A 151 -16.71 -5.54 24.99
#